data_AF-A0A101A697-F1
#
_entry.id   AF-A0A101A697-F1
#
_cell.length_a   1.000
_cell.length_b   1.000
_cell.length_c   1.000
_cell.angle_alpha   90.00
_cell.angle_beta   90.00
_cell.angle_gamma   90.00
#
_symmetry.space_group_name_H-M   'P 1'
#
loop_
_entity.id
_entity.type
_entity.pdbx_description
1 polymer ?
#
loop_
_entity_poly.entity_id
_entity_poly.type
_entity_poly.pdbx_seq_one_letter_code
_entity_poly.pdbx_strand_id
1 'polypeptide(L)'
;MFANIGWGEMLILVIAGLVILGPERLPGAIRWTTGALRQARDYISGATSQLREDLGPEFDDLREPLSELNKLRGMTPRAALTKHLLDGDDSIFTGNFDRKQADKPISSTEPPAQTAPPAAPQAPATTPFDTDAT
;
A
#
# COMPACT_ATOMS: atom_id res chain seq x y z
N MET A 1 2.81 -5.20 22.84
CA MET A 1 4.23 -5.34 23.26
C MET A 1 5.21 -5.26 22.09
N PHE A 2 4.92 -5.85 20.92
CA PHE A 2 5.75 -5.70 19.71
C PHE A 2 5.54 -4.42 18.89
N ALA A 3 4.56 -3.58 19.24
CA ALA A 3 4.26 -2.33 18.53
C ALA A 3 5.31 -1.21 18.76
N ASN A 4 6.27 -1.43 19.66
CA ASN A 4 7.41 -0.53 19.90
C ASN A 4 8.68 -0.97 19.15
N ILE A 5 8.59 -1.96 18.24
CA ILE A 5 9.72 -2.27 17.35
C ILE A 5 9.87 -1.07 16.39
N GLY A 6 10.88 -0.25 16.65
CA GLY A 6 11.28 0.80 15.75
C GLY A 6 12.20 0.28 14.66
N TRP A 7 12.60 1.19 13.77
CA TRP A 7 13.58 0.90 12.72
C TRP A 7 14.93 0.45 13.29
N GLY A 8 15.31 0.93 14.48
CA GLY A 8 16.54 0.54 15.17
C GLY A 8 16.53 -0.93 15.61
N GLU A 9 15.44 -1.38 16.23
CA GLU A 9 15.27 -2.78 16.66
C GLU A 9 15.23 -3.74 15.46
N MET A 10 14.61 -3.35 14.33
CA MET A 10 14.66 -4.15 13.10
C MET A 10 16.09 -4.32 12.58
N LEU A 11 16.91 -3.26 12.61
CA LEU A 11 18.32 -3.35 12.24
C LEU A 11 19.07 -4.34 13.15
N ILE A 12 18.83 -4.27 14.46
CA ILE A 12 19.43 -5.19 15.44
C ILE A 12 19.03 -6.63 15.14
N LEU A 13 17.75 -6.90 14.82
CA LEU A 13 17.30 -8.25 14.47
C LEU A 13 17.94 -8.76 13.18
N VAL A 14 18.11 -7.91 12.17
CA VAL A 14 18.81 -8.29 10.93
C VAL A 14 20.27 -8.62 11.22
N ILE A 15 20.97 -7.79 11.99
CA ILE A 15 22.36 -8.05 12.38
C ILE A 15 22.46 -9.33 13.21
N ALA A 16 21.59 -9.52 14.20
CA ALA A 16 21.54 -10.74 15.01
C ALA A 16 21.29 -11.97 14.14
N GLY A 17 20.34 -11.91 13.20
CA GLY A 17 20.08 -12.98 12.24
C GLY A 17 21.28 -13.27 11.34
N LEU A 18 21.96 -12.24 10.85
CA LEU A 18 23.19 -12.36 10.06
C LEU A 18 24.33 -13.01 10.85
N VAL A 19 24.47 -12.71 12.14
CA VAL A 19 25.51 -13.29 13.00
C VAL A 19 25.19 -14.73 13.40
N ILE A 20 23.95 -15.01 13.81
CA ILE A 20 23.53 -16.34 14.28
C ILE A 20 23.52 -17.35 13.14
N LEU A 21 22.91 -16.97 12.00
CA LEU A 21 22.74 -17.88 10.87
C LEU A 21 23.90 -17.78 9.87
N GLY A 22 24.54 -16.63 9.78
CA GLY A 22 25.57 -16.32 8.78
C GLY A 22 24.99 -15.65 7.52
N PRO A 23 25.67 -14.64 6.94
CA PRO A 23 25.19 -13.90 5.77
C PRO A 23 25.04 -14.75 4.52
N GLU A 24 25.87 -15.79 4.38
CA GLU A 24 25.85 -16.75 3.28
C GLU A 24 24.58 -17.63 3.31
N ARG A 25 24.02 -17.87 4.50
CA ARG A 25 22.96 -18.88 4.71
C ARG A 25 21.56 -18.27 4.70
N LEU A 26 21.41 -17.02 5.12
CA LEU A 26 20.15 -16.27 5.06
C LEU A 26 19.46 -16.31 3.69
N PRO A 27 20.12 -15.99 2.56
CA PRO A 27 19.46 -16.04 1.26
C PRO A 27 19.01 -17.45 0.88
N GLY A 28 19.76 -18.48 1.30
CA GLY A 28 19.36 -19.89 1.13
C GLY A 28 18.13 -20.25 1.97
N ALA A 29 18.12 -19.85 3.25
CA ALA A 29 17.00 -20.09 4.17
C ALA A 29 15.71 -19.41 3.68
N ILE A 30 15.79 -18.15 3.24
CA ILE A 30 14.64 -17.42 2.67
C ILE A 30 14.09 -18.17 1.47
N ARG A 31 14.95 -18.59 0.53
CA ARG A 31 14.53 -19.35 -0.67
C ARG A 31 13.82 -20.65 -0.30
N TRP A 32 14.37 -21.40 0.66
CA TRP A 32 13.76 -22.64 1.14
C TRP A 32 12.41 -22.38 1.81
N THR A 33 12.32 -21.41 2.71
CA THR A 33 11.07 -21.06 3.41
C THR A 33 10.01 -20.56 2.44
N THR A 34 10.36 -19.72 1.47
CA THR A 34 9.41 -19.25 0.44
C THR A 34 8.94 -20.41 -0.44
N GLY A 35 9.85 -21.31 -0.83
CA GLY A 35 9.49 -22.51 -1.58
C GLY A 35 8.56 -23.43 -0.80
N ALA A 36 8.89 -23.72 0.46
CA ALA A 36 8.09 -24.53 1.35
C ALA A 36 6.70 -23.91 1.61
N LEU A 37 6.63 -22.59 1.81
CA LEU A 37 5.37 -21.88 1.99
C LEU A 37 4.49 -21.95 0.75
N ARG A 38 5.08 -21.81 -0.44
CA ARG A 38 4.36 -21.92 -1.71
C ARG A 38 3.83 -23.33 -1.91
N GLN A 39 4.67 -24.34 -1.70
CA GLN A 39 4.27 -25.74 -1.78
C GLN A 39 3.17 -26.07 -0.76
N ALA A 40 3.30 -25.61 0.48
CA ALA A 40 2.25 -25.79 1.49
C ALA A 40 0.94 -25.14 1.07
N ARG A 41 0.96 -23.91 0.54
CA ARG A 41 -0.22 -23.24 0.01
C ARG A 41 -0.86 -24.04 -1.12
N ASP A 42 -0.06 -24.51 -2.08
CA ASP A 42 -0.54 -25.26 -3.24
C ASP A 42 -1.19 -26.58 -2.78
N TYR A 43 -0.56 -27.32 -1.88
CA TYR A 43 -1.11 -28.54 -1.27
C TYR A 43 -2.42 -28.30 -0.51
N ILE A 44 -2.47 -27.26 0.34
CA ILE A 44 -3.68 -26.90 1.08
C ILE A 44 -4.80 -26.51 0.12
N SER A 45 -4.50 -25.73 -0.92
CA SER A 45 -5.49 -25.31 -1.92
C SER A 45 -6.03 -26.49 -2.73
N GLY A 46 -5.16 -27.43 -3.12
CA GLY A 46 -5.54 -28.65 -3.84
C GLY A 46 -6.41 -29.57 -2.99
N ALA A 47 -6.03 -29.82 -1.74
CA ALA A 47 -6.83 -30.61 -0.81
C ALA A 47 -8.19 -29.95 -0.53
N THR A 48 -8.21 -28.62 -0.33
CA THR A 48 -9.45 -27.86 -0.14
C THR A 48 -10.37 -27.97 -1.36
N SER A 49 -9.81 -27.95 -2.58
CA SER A 49 -10.56 -28.13 -3.82
C SER A 49 -11.17 -29.53 -3.91
N GLN A 50 -10.39 -30.57 -3.60
CA GLN A 50 -10.86 -31.95 -3.59
C GLN A 50 -11.96 -32.18 -2.55
N LEU A 51 -11.79 -31.64 -1.34
CA LEU A 51 -12.82 -31.70 -0.30
C LEU A 51 -14.09 -30.95 -0.69
N ARG A 52 -13.97 -29.79 -1.37
CA ARG A 52 -15.12 -29.05 -1.90
C ARG A 52 -15.86 -29.82 -3.00
N GLU A 53 -15.14 -30.60 -3.79
CA GLU A 53 -15.68 -31.41 -4.89
C GLU A 53 -16.33 -32.70 -4.37
N ASP A 54 -15.76 -33.33 -3.33
CA ASP A 54 -16.25 -34.59 -2.75
C ASP A 54 -17.35 -34.41 -1.68
N LEU A 55 -17.29 -33.35 -0.86
CA LEU A 55 -18.27 -33.11 0.24
C LEU A 55 -19.40 -32.15 -0.15
N GLY A 56 -19.29 -31.45 -1.29
CA GLY A 56 -20.32 -30.54 -1.79
C GLY A 56 -20.78 -29.51 -0.73
N PRO A 57 -22.11 -29.36 -0.48
CA PRO A 57 -22.66 -28.29 0.36
C PRO A 57 -22.18 -28.29 1.81
N GLU A 58 -21.68 -29.41 2.35
CA GLU A 58 -21.17 -29.48 3.73
C GLU A 58 -19.86 -28.68 3.92
N PHE A 59 -19.15 -28.36 2.83
CA PHE A 59 -18.00 -27.46 2.89
C PHE A 59 -18.42 -25.99 3.09
N ASP A 60 -19.61 -25.60 2.64
CA ASP A 60 -20.10 -24.23 2.83
C ASP A 60 -20.47 -23.95 4.29
N ASP A 61 -20.94 -24.96 5.03
CA ASP A 61 -21.15 -24.88 6.49
C ASP A 61 -19.83 -24.70 7.27
N LEU A 62 -18.70 -25.18 6.75
CA LEU A 62 -17.37 -24.94 7.33
C LEU A 62 -16.79 -23.58 6.91
N ARG A 63 -17.31 -23.01 5.82
CA ARG A 63 -16.85 -21.73 5.29
C ARG A 63 -17.29 -20.56 6.16
N GLU A 64 -18.48 -20.66 6.75
CA GLU A 64 -19.03 -19.68 7.68
C GLU A 64 -18.14 -19.49 8.94
N PRO A 65 -17.79 -20.54 9.72
CA PRO A 65 -16.89 -20.42 10.86
C PRO A 65 -15.46 -20.02 10.46
N LEU A 66 -14.95 -20.46 9.31
CA LEU A 66 -13.65 -20.00 8.81
C LEU A 66 -13.67 -18.51 8.42
N SER A 67 -14.76 -18.04 7.84
CA SER A 67 -14.99 -16.62 7.50
C SER A 67 -15.11 -15.78 8.77
N GLU A 68 -15.83 -16.26 9.80
CA GLU A 68 -15.91 -15.60 11.10
C GLU A 68 -14.54 -15.50 11.78
N LEU A 69 -13.74 -16.56 11.76
CA LEU A 69 -12.37 -16.55 12.29
C LEU A 69 -11.46 -15.59 11.53
N ASN A 70 -11.59 -15.52 10.20
CA ASN A 70 -10.86 -14.55 9.40
C ASN A 70 -11.35 -13.12 9.61
N LYS A 71 -12.65 -12.90 9.84
CA LYS A 71 -13.23 -11.60 10.17
C LYS A 71 -12.77 -11.11 11.54
N LEU A 72 -12.70 -12.03 12.51
CA LEU A 72 -12.16 -11.77 13.85
C LEU A 72 -10.64 -11.48 13.80
N ARG A 73 -9.90 -12.20 12.95
CA ARG A 73 -8.49 -11.90 12.65
C ARG A 73 -8.34 -10.59 11.87
N GLY A 74 -9.29 -10.24 11.00
CA GLY A 74 -9.32 -9.00 10.21
C GLY A 74 -9.60 -7.75 11.04
N MET A 75 -10.29 -7.89 12.17
CA MET A 75 -10.21 -6.94 13.30
C MET A 75 -8.86 -7.06 14.03
N THR A 76 -7.76 -7.05 13.27
CA THR A 76 -6.44 -6.97 13.90
C THR A 76 -6.39 -5.69 14.75
N PRO A 77 -5.82 -5.74 15.97
CA PRO A 77 -5.59 -4.55 16.76
C PRO A 77 -4.81 -3.49 15.97
N ARG A 78 -3.99 -3.91 14.99
CA ARG A 78 -3.32 -3.02 14.06
C ARG A 78 -4.30 -2.25 13.17
N ALA A 79 -5.27 -2.90 12.53
CA ALA A 79 -6.28 -2.23 11.71
C ALA A 79 -7.20 -1.32 12.54
N ALA A 80 -7.56 -1.70 13.76
CA ALA A 80 -8.32 -0.86 14.67
C ALA A 80 -7.49 0.35 15.16
N LEU A 81 -6.21 0.14 15.47
CA LEU A 81 -5.30 1.19 15.92
C LEU A 81 -4.92 2.15 14.79
N THR A 82 -4.73 1.68 13.55
CA THR A 82 -4.53 2.55 12.38
C THR A 82 -5.78 3.39 12.10
N LYS A 83 -6.98 2.81 12.20
CA LYS A 83 -8.23 3.58 12.02
C LYS A 83 -8.47 4.60 13.13
N HIS A 84 -8.02 4.33 14.36
CA HIS A 84 -8.32 5.17 15.52
C HIS A 84 -7.19 6.12 15.92
N LEU A 85 -5.94 5.85 15.51
CA LEU A 85 -4.79 6.74 15.75
C LEU A 85 -4.33 7.49 14.51
N LEU A 86 -4.68 7.03 13.31
CA LEU A 86 -4.07 7.53 12.09
C LEU A 86 -5.07 7.92 11.01
N ASP A 87 -6.38 7.97 11.27
CA ASP A 87 -7.42 8.52 10.35
C ASP A 87 -7.30 8.08 8.86
N GLY A 88 -6.69 6.92 8.59
CA GLY A 88 -6.41 6.42 7.23
C GLY A 88 -5.12 6.92 6.56
N ASP A 89 -4.24 7.64 7.25
CA ASP A 89 -2.97 8.15 6.73
C ASP A 89 -1.85 7.10 6.79
N ASP A 90 -1.88 6.16 5.86
CA ASP A 90 -0.85 5.12 5.71
C ASP A 90 0.53 5.68 5.32
N SER A 91 0.67 7.00 5.09
CA SER A 91 1.92 7.63 4.67
C SER A 91 3.08 7.42 5.66
N ILE A 92 2.78 7.18 6.94
CA ILE A 92 3.77 6.89 7.98
C ILE A 92 4.36 5.49 7.89
N PHE A 93 3.57 4.54 7.43
CA PHE A 93 4.02 3.17 7.18
C PHE A 93 4.56 2.97 5.76
N THR A 94 4.09 3.79 4.81
CA THR A 94 4.43 3.68 3.38
C THR A 94 5.61 4.56 2.95
N GLY A 95 6.01 5.54 3.79
CA GLY A 95 7.18 6.40 3.53
C GLY A 95 6.91 7.59 2.61
N ASN A 96 5.65 7.96 2.40
CA ASN A 96 5.22 8.93 1.36
C ASN A 96 5.22 10.39 1.83
N PHE A 97 6.02 10.73 2.84
CA PHE A 97 6.02 12.04 3.52
C PHE A 97 6.40 13.24 2.63
N ASP A 98 6.94 13.01 1.44
CA ASP A 98 7.59 14.03 0.63
C ASP A 98 6.63 14.83 -0.29
N ARG A 99 5.35 14.47 -0.38
CA ARG A 99 4.45 15.06 -1.41
C ARG A 99 3.59 16.26 -0.96
N LYS A 100 3.61 16.66 0.31
CA LYS A 100 2.81 17.81 0.82
C LYS A 100 3.62 19.07 1.12
N GLN A 101 4.70 19.31 0.37
CA GLN A 101 5.42 20.59 0.44
C GLN A 101 5.75 21.15 -0.96
N ALA A 102 4.78 21.12 -1.86
CA ALA A 102 4.73 22.00 -3.00
C ALA A 102 3.33 22.63 -3.00
N ASP A 103 3.24 23.90 -3.36
CA ASP A 103 2.01 24.71 -3.42
C ASP A 103 1.56 25.39 -2.11
N LYS A 104 2.29 26.43 -1.74
CA LYS A 104 1.66 27.65 -1.19
C LYS A 104 2.13 28.85 -2.01
N PRO A 105 1.31 29.40 -2.92
CA PRO A 105 1.67 30.64 -3.61
C PRO A 105 1.51 31.81 -2.62
N ILE A 106 2.57 32.61 -2.54
CA ILE A 106 2.64 33.87 -1.80
C ILE A 106 1.77 34.93 -2.48
N SER A 107 0.62 35.24 -1.89
CA SER A 107 -0.14 36.46 -2.22
C SER A 107 0.73 37.68 -1.97
N SER A 108 1.16 38.34 -3.04
CA SER A 108 1.75 39.68 -2.99
C SER A 108 0.70 40.68 -3.44
N THR A 109 0.38 41.54 -2.49
CA THR A 109 -0.56 42.67 -2.51
C THR A 109 -0.31 43.65 -3.66
N GLU A 110 -1.40 44.04 -4.32
CA GLU A 110 -1.53 45.14 -5.28
C GLU A 110 -1.20 46.52 -4.66
N PRO A 111 -0.70 47.48 -5.45
CA PRO A 111 -1.33 48.82 -5.44
C PRO A 111 -1.62 49.42 -6.84
N PRO A 112 -2.46 50.48 -6.92
CA PRO A 112 -3.38 50.70 -8.04
C PRO A 112 -3.07 51.90 -8.97
N ALA A 113 -3.79 51.89 -10.11
CA ALA A 113 -4.34 53.02 -10.90
C ALA A 113 -3.52 53.77 -12.00
N GLN A 114 -4.02 53.57 -13.23
CA GLN A 114 -4.33 54.54 -14.31
C GLN A 114 -3.24 55.27 -15.12
N THR A 115 -3.12 54.94 -16.41
CA THR A 115 -3.53 55.81 -17.56
C THR A 115 -3.57 55.01 -18.89
N ALA A 116 -4.50 55.32 -19.80
CA ALA A 116 -4.72 54.65 -21.10
C ALA A 116 -4.32 55.58 -22.31
N PRO A 117 -4.62 55.26 -23.61
CA PRO A 117 -3.83 54.53 -24.63
C PRO A 117 -3.53 55.39 -25.91
N PRO A 118 -2.84 54.93 -27.02
CA PRO A 118 -3.51 54.23 -28.15
C PRO A 118 -2.64 53.33 -29.13
N ALA A 119 -3.36 52.60 -30.03
CA ALA A 119 -2.98 52.01 -31.35
C ALA A 119 -2.18 50.67 -31.37
N ALA A 120 -2.45 49.60 -32.14
CA ALA A 120 -3.11 49.40 -33.45
C ALA A 120 -3.50 47.88 -33.68
N PRO A 121 -4.25 47.49 -34.75
CA PRO A 121 -5.20 46.34 -34.78
C PRO A 121 -4.79 44.97 -35.42
N GLN A 122 -5.50 43.93 -34.96
CA GLN A 122 -6.02 42.69 -35.64
C GLN A 122 -5.08 41.62 -36.25
N ALA A 123 -5.32 40.35 -35.84
CA ALA A 123 -5.58 39.19 -36.73
C ALA A 123 -6.21 38.02 -35.92
N PRO A 124 -7.27 37.34 -36.42
CA PRO A 124 -7.88 36.19 -35.75
C PRO A 124 -7.40 34.84 -36.32
N ALA A 125 -7.65 33.78 -35.53
CA ALA A 125 -7.72 32.35 -35.88
C ALA A 125 -6.41 31.53 -35.91
N THR A 126 -6.34 30.56 -34.99
CA THR A 126 -6.35 29.12 -35.31
C THR A 126 -6.74 28.33 -34.05
N THR A 127 -7.88 27.65 -34.06
CA THR A 127 -8.19 26.59 -33.09
C THR A 127 -7.44 25.32 -33.50
N PRO A 128 -6.63 24.68 -32.63
CA PRO A 128 -6.04 23.39 -32.95
C PRO A 128 -7.11 22.28 -32.91
N PHE A 129 -7.14 21.48 -33.97
CA PHE A 129 -8.01 20.32 -34.14
C PHE A 129 -7.53 19.13 -33.28
N ASP A 130 -8.47 18.41 -32.69
CA ASP A 130 -8.30 17.17 -31.93
C ASP A 130 -8.43 15.96 -32.87
N THR A 131 -7.46 15.05 -32.85
CA THR A 131 -7.28 13.97 -33.84
C THR A 131 -7.37 12.55 -33.26
N ASP A 132 -7.85 12.36 -32.03
CA ASP A 132 -7.89 11.02 -31.40
C ASP A 132 -9.32 10.45 -31.17
N ALA A 133 -10.30 10.89 -31.97
CA ALA A 133 -11.67 10.39 -31.92
C ALA A 133 -12.10 9.72 -33.23
N THR A 134 -11.57 8.52 -33.51
CA THR A 134 -12.18 7.49 -34.40
C THR A 134 -11.83 6.09 -33.95
#